data_AF-A0A3P5YE87-F1
#
_entry.id   AF-A0A3P5YE87-F1
#
_cell.length_a   1.000
_cell.length_b   1.000
_cell.length_c   1.000
_cell.angle_alpha   90.00
_cell.angle_beta   90.00
_cell.angle_gamma   90.00
#
_symmetry.space_group_name_H-M   'P 1'
#
loop_
_entity.id
_entity.type
_entity.pdbx_description
1 polymer ?
#
loop_
_entity_poly.entity_id
_entity_poly.type
_entity_poly.pdbx_seq_one_letter_code
_entity_poly.pdbx_strand_id
1 'polypeptide(L)' 'MFELSGFDVTRSNNYFKLCDSPVAIHLNEVSKMVEVPAVAHLISTEMFRFRSIEQLMSLANTNVELPGMSSSVLSL' A
#
# COMPACT_ATOMS: atom_id res chain seq x y z
N MET A 1 15.40 2.94 6.31
CA MET A 1 14.09 2.56 6.89
C MET A 1 13.68 3.67 7.85
N PHE A 2 12.39 3.86 8.13
CA PHE A 2 11.93 4.90 9.05
C PHE A 2 11.10 4.32 10.19
N GLU A 3 11.29 4.90 11.37
CA GLU A 3 10.35 4.79 12.49
C GLU A 3 9.33 5.92 12.37
N LEU A 4 8.04 5.55 12.34
CA LEU A 4 6.92 6.48 12.26
C LEU A 4 6.21 6.55 13.61
N SER A 5 6.00 7.74 14.15
CA SER A 5 5.30 7.97 15.43
C SER A 5 4.48 9.25 15.42
N GLY A 6 3.56 9.40 16.38
CA GLY A 6 2.74 10.61 16.53
C GLY A 6 1.71 10.83 15.42
N PHE A 7 1.36 9.77 14.68
CA PHE A 7 0.36 9.81 13.63
C PHE A 7 -1.03 9.49 14.17
N ASP A 8 -2.06 9.94 13.45
CA ASP A 8 -3.44 9.56 13.73
C ASP A 8 -3.84 8.31 12.94
N VAL A 9 -4.79 7.56 13.47
CA VAL A 9 -5.39 6.40 12.79
C VAL A 9 -6.83 6.74 12.43
N THR A 10 -7.16 6.62 11.15
CA THR A 10 -8.50 6.88 10.61
C THR A 10 -9.08 5.62 9.99
N ARG A 11 -10.37 5.64 9.68
CA ARG A 11 -10.98 4.58 8.86
C ARG A 11 -10.51 4.68 7.42
N SER A 12 -10.18 3.55 6.81
CA SER A 12 -9.81 3.50 5.39
C SER A 12 -10.96 3.91 4.48
N ASN A 13 -10.64 4.64 3.42
CA ASN A 13 -11.58 4.97 2.36
C ASN A 13 -11.92 3.70 1.55
N ASN A 14 -13.21 3.41 1.40
CA ASN A 14 -13.66 2.25 0.64
C ASN A 14 -13.70 2.47 -0.88
N TYR A 15 -13.59 3.71 -1.35
CA TYR A 15 -13.65 4.06 -2.76
C TYR A 15 -12.31 3.97 -3.48
N PHE A 16 -11.19 3.97 -2.74
CA PHE A 16 -9.85 3.92 -3.31
C PHE A 16 -8.92 3.16 -2.37
N LYS A 17 -8.85 1.83 -2.55
CA LYS A 17 -8.06 0.94 -1.68
C LYS A 17 -6.73 0.57 -2.32
N LEU A 18 -5.65 1.10 -1.76
CA LEU A 18 -4.29 0.63 -2.02
C LEU A 18 -3.92 -0.60 -1.15
N CYS A 19 -4.64 -0.81 -0.05
CA CYS A 19 -4.45 -1.90 0.90
C CYS A 19 -5.81 -2.34 1.46
N ASP A 20 -5.94 -3.62 1.86
CA ASP A 20 -7.15 -4.17 2.49
C ASP A 20 -7.30 -3.81 3.97
N SER A 21 -6.38 -3.03 4.52
CA SER A 21 -6.46 -2.58 5.91
C SER A 21 -7.75 -1.78 6.15
N PRO A 22 -8.52 -2.08 7.21
CA PRO A 22 -9.71 -1.31 7.59
C PRO A 22 -9.36 0.09 8.13
N VAL A 23 -8.09 0.31 8.45
CA VAL A 23 -7.55 1.56 8.99
C VAL A 23 -6.46 2.15 8.11
N ALA A 24 -6.40 3.47 8.09
CA ALA A 24 -5.39 4.26 7.40
C ALA A 24 -4.63 5.12 8.41
N ILE A 25 -3.38 5.42 8.08
CA ILE A 25 -2.53 6.34 8.85
C ILE A 25 -2.69 7.74 8.25
N HIS A 26 -2.97 8.73 9.11
CA HIS A 26 -3.04 10.14 8.74
C HIS A 26 -1.86 10.90 9.34
N LEU A 27 -1.01 11.44 8.46
CA LEU A 27 0.15 12.24 8.85
C LEU A 27 -0.29 13.70 9.05
N ASN A 28 0.20 14.30 10.12
CA ASN A 28 -0.11 15.66 10.53
C ASN A 28 1.17 16.37 10.99
N GLU A 29 1.05 17.61 11.47
CA GLU A 29 2.19 18.44 11.90
C GLU A 29 2.98 17.85 13.09
N VAL A 30 2.37 16.97 13.89
CA VAL A 30 3.02 16.33 15.05
C VAL A 30 3.60 14.95 14.73
N SER A 31 3.34 14.44 13.53
CA SER A 31 3.86 13.16 13.07
C SER A 31 5.37 13.24 12.87
N LYS A 32 6.10 12.22 13.32
CA LYS A 32 7.55 12.12 13.22
C LYS A 32 7.95 10.90 12.42
N MET A 33 8.87 11.11 11.49
CA MET A 33 9.46 10.07 10.65
C MET A 33 10.98 10.15 10.81
N VAL A 34 11.57 9.17 11.48
CA VAL A 34 13.01 9.16 11.83
C VAL A 34 13.71 8.04 11.08
N GLU A 35 14.79 8.36 10.37
CA GLU A 35 15.58 7.35 9.68
C GLU A 35 16.30 6.44 10.68
N VAL A 36 16.20 5.13 10.48
CA VAL A 36 16.86 4.11 11.31
C VAL A 36 17.84 3.28 10.48
N PRO A 37 19.08 3.07 10.98
CA PRO A 37 20.17 2.45 10.22
C PRO A 37 20.03 0.94 10.04
N ALA A 38 19.30 0.28 10.94
CA ALA A 38 19.00 -1.15 10.84
C ALA A 38 17.67 -1.45 11.51
N VAL A 39 16.95 -2.40 10.94
CA VAL A 39 15.72 -2.95 11.50
C VAL A 39 16.06 -4.31 12.05
N ALA A 40 15.62 -4.64 13.26
CA ALA A 40 15.83 -5.96 13.82
C ALA A 40 15.13 -7.08 13.02
N HIS A 41 14.15 -6.73 12.17
CA HIS A 41 13.36 -7.66 11.38
C HIS A 41 13.35 -7.26 9.90
N LEU A 42 13.43 -8.26 9.01
CA LEU A 42 13.24 -8.07 7.57
C LEU A 42 11.81 -7.59 7.30
N ILE A 43 11.67 -6.33 6.90
CA ILE A 43 10.42 -5.83 6.34
C ILE A 43 10.39 -6.22 4.86
N SER A 44 9.29 -6.83 4.42
CA SER A 44 9.06 -7.10 3.01
C SER A 44 9.10 -5.79 2.24
N THR A 45 10.02 -5.67 1.28
CA THR A 45 10.21 -4.48 0.45
C THR A 45 9.00 -4.16 -0.44
N GLU A 46 8.13 -5.15 -0.70
CA GLU A 46 6.97 -5.01 -1.58
C GLU A 46 5.75 -5.70 -0.98
N MET A 47 4.64 -4.98 -0.90
CA MET A 47 3.31 -5.53 -0.67
C MET A 47 2.50 -5.38 -1.96
N PHE A 48 2.87 -6.12 -3.01
CA PHE A 48 2.06 -6.16 -4.21
C PHE A 48 0.82 -7.01 -3.98
N ARG A 49 -0.35 -6.43 -4.28
CA ARG A 49 -1.57 -7.21 -4.42
C ARG A 49 -1.57 -7.87 -5.78
N PHE A 50 -1.07 -9.10 -5.85
CA PHE A 50 -1.28 -9.94 -7.03
C PHE A 50 -2.78 -10.24 -7.15
N ARG A 51 -3.36 -9.92 -8.31
CA ARG A 51 -4.73 -10.31 -8.67
C ARG A 51 -4.68 -11.22 -9.89
N SER A 52 -5.60 -12.18 -9.95
CA SER A 52 -5.80 -12.98 -11.17
C SER A 52 -6.31 -12.10 -12.31
N ILE A 53 -6.14 -12.56 -13.55
CA ILE A 53 -6.62 -11.85 -14.75
C ILE A 53 -8.15 -11.63 -14.66
N GLU A 54 -8.90 -12.60 -14.15
CA GLU A 54 -10.35 -12.53 -13.99
C GLU A 54 -10.76 -11.44 -12.99
N GLN A 55 -10.05 -11.34 -11.88
CA GLN A 55 -10.24 -10.28 -10.89
C GLN A 55 -9.84 -8.90 -11.42
N LEU A 56 -8.83 -8.81 -12.31
CA LEU A 56 -8.48 -7.54 -12.96
C LEU A 56 -9.55 -7.13 -13.97
N MET A 57 -10.08 -8.10 -14.74
CA MET A 57 -11.15 -7.86 -15.70
C MET A 57 -12.46 -7.43 -15.03
N SER A 58 -12.79 -7.95 -13.84
CA SER A 58 -13.97 -7.52 -13.09
C SER A 58 -13.85 -6.12 -12.49
N LEU A 59 -12.62 -5.60 -12.35
CA LEU A 59 -12.33 -4.25 -11.86
C LEU A 59 -12.14 -3.24 -13.00
N ALA A 60 -11.90 -3.71 -14.22
CA ALA A 60 -11.80 -2.86 -15.40
C ALA A 60 -13.05 -1.98 -15.55
N ASN A 61 -12.84 -0.68 -15.76
CA ASN A 61 -13.90 0.33 -15.93
C ASN A 61 -14.80 0.60 -14.70
N THR A 62 -14.47 0.04 -13.52
CA THR A 62 -15.22 0.34 -12.29
C THR A 62 -14.77 1.63 -11.61
N ASN A 63 -13.57 2.13 -11.92
CA ASN A 63 -12.91 3.26 -11.23
C ASN A 63 -12.78 3.10 -9.70
N VAL A 64 -13.05 1.91 -9.15
CA VAL A 64 -13.09 1.67 -7.69
C VAL A 64 -11.72 1.23 -7.17
N GLU A 65 -10.87 0.60 -8.01
CA GLU A 65 -9.58 0.08 -7.58
C GLU A 65 -8.50 0.20 -8.67
N LEU A 66 -7.27 0.56 -8.26
CA LEU A 66 -6.11 0.52 -9.15
C LEU A 66 -5.61 -0.94 -9.30
N PRO A 67 -5.36 -1.42 -10.53
CA PRO A 67 -4.77 -2.73 -10.74
C PRO A 67 -3.31 -2.71 -10.28
N GLY A 68 -2.98 -3.52 -9.27
CA GLY A 68 -1.60 -3.83 -8.92
C GLY A 68 -0.98 -4.68 -10.02
N MET A 69 -0.39 -4.06 -11.02
CA MET A 69 0.12 -4.74 -12.21
C MET A 69 1.62 -4.99 -12.06
N SER A 70 2.00 -6.20 -11.64
CA SER A 70 3.37 -6.68 -11.87
C SER A 70 3.45 -7.16 -13.32
N SER A 71 3.74 -6.25 -14.26
CA SER A 71 4.21 -6.72 -15.56
C SER A 71 5.61 -7.29 -15.35
N SER A 72 5.75 -8.61 -15.32
CA SER A 72 7.04 -9.21 -15.64
C SER A 72 7.45 -8.65 -17.00
N VAL A 73 8.46 -7.78 -17.01
CA VAL A 73 9.07 -7.29 -18.25
C VAL A 73 9.70 -8.49 -18.93
N LEU A 74 8.96 -9.11 -19.85
CA LEU A 74 9.54 -10.04 -20.82
C LEU A 74 10.28 -9.19 -21.82
N SER A 75 11.57 -8.97 -21.56
CA SER A 75 12.51 -8.44 -22.54
C SER A 75 12.63 -9.45 -23.68
N LEU A 76 12.20 -9.07 -24.88
CA LEU A 76 12.55 -9.72 -26.15
C LEU A 76 13.98 -9.34 -26.56
#